data_AF-A0A942H5J7-F1
#
_entry.id   AF-A0A942H5J7-F1
#
_cell.length_a   1.000
_cell.length_b   1.000
_cell.length_c   1.000
_cell.angle_alpha   90.00
_cell.angle_beta   90.00
_cell.angle_gamma   90.00
#
_symmetry.space_group_name_H-M   'P 1'
#
loop_
_entity.id
_entity.type
_entity.pdbx_description
1 polymer ?
#
loop_
_entity_poly.entity_id
_entity_poly.type
_entity_poly.pdbx_seq_one_letter_code
_entity_poly.pdbx_strand_id
1 'polypeptide(L)'
;MDLTLLSKTLLARRIADELGDSDPLKRTQIRQIVLRHGKRYAVKLLHRTQKIEANGGWVALSSQDTSDRCSPSEVFLRLHQHYQQPTVSTDTNSGNPL
;
A
#
# COMPACT_ATOMS: atom_id res chain seq x y z
N MET A 1 7.55 -10.53 27.42
CA MET A 1 7.00 -10.59 26.05
C MET A 1 6.48 -9.21 25.69
N ASP A 2 6.93 -8.61 24.59
CA ASP A 2 6.50 -7.25 24.22
C ASP A 2 5.09 -7.27 23.61
N LEU A 3 4.12 -6.78 24.38
CA LEU A 3 2.71 -6.70 24.00
C LEU A 3 2.49 -5.79 22.78
N THR A 4 3.35 -4.80 22.56
CA THR A 4 3.27 -3.90 21.41
C THR A 4 3.67 -4.62 20.13
N LEU A 5 4.74 -5.43 20.17
CA LEU A 5 5.20 -6.23 19.04
C LEU A 5 4.21 -7.33 18.68
N LEU A 6 3.66 -8.04 19.68
CA LEU A 6 2.66 -9.08 19.49
C LEU A 6 1.42 -8.50 18.78
N SER A 7 0.90 -7.39 19.29
CA SER A 7 -0.30 -6.76 18.74
C SER A 7 -0.11 -6.17 17.34
N LYS A 8 1.09 -5.69 16.99
CA LYS A 8 1.41 -5.32 15.59
C LYS A 8 1.48 -6.54 14.67
N THR A 9 2.04 -7.65 15.15
CA THR A 9 2.15 -8.89 14.37
C THR A 9 0.78 -9.50 14.10
N LEU A 10 -0.12 -9.51 15.09
CA LEU A 10 -1.50 -9.95 14.92
C LEU A 10 -2.27 -9.07 13.92
N LEU A 11 -2.08 -7.74 13.99
CA LEU A 11 -2.68 -6.83 13.02
C LEU A 11 -2.18 -7.10 11.59
N ALA A 12 -0.87 -7.29 11.40
CA ALA A 12 -0.31 -7.60 10.09
C ALA A 12 -0.92 -8.87 9.48
N ARG A 13 -1.07 -9.93 10.30
CA ARG A 13 -1.72 -11.17 9.87
C ARG A 13 -3.16 -10.92 9.44
N ARG A 14 -3.93 -10.21 10.27
CA ARG A 14 -5.33 -9.88 9.97
C ARG A 14 -5.47 -9.07 8.67
N ILE A 15 -4.59 -8.08 8.46
CA ILE A 15 -4.59 -7.29 7.21
C ILE A 15 -4.33 -8.19 6.01
N ALA A 16 -3.33 -9.06 6.07
CA ALA A 16 -3.03 -9.97 4.97
C ALA A 16 -4.19 -10.95 4.68
N ASP A 17 -4.85 -11.44 5.73
CA ASP A 17 -6.02 -12.31 5.61
C ASP A 17 -7.22 -11.55 5.00
N GLU A 18 -7.47 -10.30 5.41
CA GLU A 18 -8.53 -9.44 4.84
C GLU A 18 -8.26 -9.06 3.37
N LEU A 19 -6.99 -8.98 2.96
CA LEU A 19 -6.61 -8.75 1.56
C LEU A 19 -6.64 -10.04 0.71
N GLY A 20 -6.95 -11.20 1.32
CA GLY A 20 -7.04 -12.48 0.65
C GLY A 20 -5.69 -13.00 0.11
N ASP A 21 -4.57 -12.58 0.71
CA ASP A 21 -3.25 -12.88 0.17
C ASP A 21 -2.63 -14.14 0.78
N SER A 22 -2.33 -15.13 -0.08
CA SER A 22 -1.64 -16.36 0.26
C SER A 22 -0.12 -16.31 -0.01
N ASP A 23 0.38 -15.28 -0.70
CA ASP A 23 1.79 -15.16 -1.05
C ASP A 23 2.64 -14.82 0.19
N PRO A 24 3.57 -15.71 0.62
CA PRO A 24 4.41 -15.47 1.80
C PRO A 24 5.27 -14.21 1.69
N LEU A 25 5.67 -13.80 0.48
CA LEU A 25 6.48 -12.61 0.26
C LEU A 25 5.66 -11.34 0.55
N LYS A 26 4.47 -11.23 -0.04
CA LYS A 26 3.57 -10.09 0.18
C LYS A 26 3.10 -10.01 1.63
N ARG A 27 2.80 -11.14 2.26
CA ARG A 27 2.49 -11.22 3.70
C ARG A 27 3.65 -10.70 4.56
N THR A 28 4.89 -11.02 4.19
CA THR A 28 6.09 -10.50 4.87
C THR A 28 6.22 -8.99 4.69
N GLN A 29 5.98 -8.47 3.49
CA GLN A 29 6.01 -7.03 3.21
C GLN A 29 4.94 -6.28 4.00
N ILE A 30 3.68 -6.77 4.02
CA ILE A 30 2.59 -6.22 4.83
C ILE A 30 3.01 -6.16 6.31
N ARG A 31 3.59 -7.25 6.83
CA ARG A 31 4.10 -7.28 8.20
C ARG A 31 5.16 -6.20 8.46
N GLN A 32 6.13 -6.05 7.56
CA GLN A 32 7.15 -5.01 7.69
C GLN A 32 6.55 -3.61 7.71
N ILE A 33 5.53 -3.34 6.88
CA ILE A 33 4.81 -2.06 6.87
C ILE A 33 4.15 -1.77 8.22
N VAL A 34 3.42 -2.74 8.80
CA VAL A 34 2.78 -2.56 10.11
C VAL A 34 3.82 -2.34 11.22
N LEU A 35 4.93 -3.07 11.18
CA LEU A 35 5.99 -2.95 12.18
C LEU A 35 6.67 -1.59 12.12
N ARG A 36 7.01 -1.12 10.91
CA ARG A 36 7.74 0.13 10.65
C ARG A 36 6.89 1.39 10.86
N HIS A 37 5.67 1.42 10.33
CA HIS A 37 4.83 2.63 10.33
C HIS A 37 3.75 2.61 11.43
N GLY A 38 3.56 1.46 12.07
CA GLY A 38 2.60 1.30 13.17
C GLY A 38 1.16 1.07 12.70
N LYS A 39 0.32 0.77 13.70
CA LYS A 39 -1.06 0.29 13.48
C LYS A 39 -1.95 1.30 12.76
N ARG A 40 -1.90 2.57 13.19
CA ARG A 40 -2.75 3.64 12.64
C ARG A 40 -2.50 3.83 11.14
N TYR A 41 -1.24 3.83 10.73
CA TYR A 41 -0.87 3.94 9.32
C TYR A 41 -1.40 2.74 8.53
N ALA A 42 -1.14 1.52 9.01
CA ALA A 42 -1.56 0.29 8.33
C ALA A 42 -3.08 0.19 8.16
N VAL A 43 -3.86 0.55 9.17
CA VAL A 43 -5.34 0.57 9.09
C VAL A 43 -5.83 1.63 8.10
N LYS A 44 -5.23 2.83 8.11
CA LYS A 44 -5.57 3.88 7.13
C LYS A 44 -5.26 3.42 5.70
N LEU A 45 -4.15 2.70 5.51
CA LEU A 45 -3.76 2.16 4.22
C LEU A 45 -4.75 1.09 3.75
N LEU A 46 -5.14 0.16 4.63
CA LEU A 46 -6.16 -0.85 4.34
C LEU A 46 -7.51 -0.23 3.94
N HIS A 47 -7.98 0.78 4.67
CA HIS A 47 -9.21 1.47 4.34
C HIS A 47 -9.15 2.14 2.94
N ARG A 48 -7.99 2.69 2.58
CA ARG A 48 -7.77 3.24 1.24
C ARG A 48 -7.75 2.17 0.17
N THR A 49 -7.13 1.02 0.44
CA THR A 49 -7.18 -0.16 -0.45
C THR A 49 -8.61 -0.59 -0.69
N GLN A 50 -9.41 -0.77 0.37
CA GLN A 50 -10.82 -1.16 0.26
C GLN A 50 -11.63 -0.15 -0.56
N LYS A 51 -11.38 1.16 -0.39
CA LYS A 51 -12.02 2.20 -1.18
C LYS A 51 -11.67 2.12 -2.67
N ILE A 52 -10.41 1.81 -3.00
CA ILE A 52 -9.98 1.62 -4.40
C ILE A 52 -10.62 0.37 -4.99
N GLU A 53 -10.62 -0.74 -4.25
CA GLU A 53 -11.26 -2.00 -4.69
C GLU A 53 -12.77 -1.82 -4.94
N ALA A 54 -13.45 -1.06 -4.08
CA ALA A 54 -14.86 -0.70 -4.25
C ALA A 54 -15.13 0.18 -5.48
N ASN A 55 -14.13 0.95 -5.93
CA ASN A 55 -14.20 1.82 -7.11
C ASN A 55 -13.71 1.13 -8.40
N GLY A 56 -13.56 -0.20 -8.40
CA GLY A 56 -13.12 -0.97 -9.58
C GLY A 56 -11.66 -1.42 -9.56
N GLY A 57 -10.91 -1.10 -8.50
CA GLY A 57 -9.51 -1.53 -8.31
C GLY A 57 -8.49 -0.69 -9.07
N TRP A 58 -7.26 -1.17 -9.13
CA TRP A 58 -6.19 -0.62 -9.97
C TRP A 58 -5.79 -1.60 -11.07
N VAL A 59 -5.42 -1.05 -12.22
CA VAL A 59 -4.91 -1.82 -13.37
C VAL A 59 -3.39 -1.92 -13.27
N ALA A 60 -2.83 -3.08 -13.57
CA ALA A 60 -1.39 -3.23 -13.70
C ALA A 60 -0.89 -2.48 -14.94
N LEU A 61 -0.03 -1.45 -14.76
CA LEU A 61 0.56 -0.67 -15.85
C LEU A 61 1.48 -1.48 -16.79
N SER A 62 1.77 -2.74 -16.45
CA SER A 62 2.69 -3.61 -17.19
C SER A 62 2.03 -4.47 -18.27
N SER A 63 0.70 -4.52 -18.33
CA SER A 63 0.00 -5.30 -19.33
C SER A 63 -0.56 -4.36 -20.40
N GLN A 64 -0.03 -4.49 -21.61
CA GLN A 64 -0.61 -3.91 -22.83
C GLN A 64 -2.05 -4.43 -23.06
N ASP A 65 -2.42 -5.49 -22.37
CA ASP A 65 -3.78 -5.95 -22.12
C ASP A 65 -4.35 -5.33 -20.84
N THR A 66 -5.48 -4.65 -20.95
CA THR A 66 -6.26 -4.09 -19.84
C THR A 66 -6.85 -5.14 -18.88
N SER A 67 -6.45 -6.40 -18.99
CA SER A 67 -7.06 -7.55 -18.32
C SER A 67 -6.50 -7.88 -16.94
N ASP A 68 -5.31 -7.37 -16.57
CA ASP A 68 -4.70 -7.72 -15.29
C ASP A 68 -5.00 -6.67 -14.22
N ARG A 69 -6.16 -6.84 -13.57
CA ARG A 69 -6.49 -6.11 -12.33
C ARG A 69 -5.50 -6.49 -11.24
N CYS A 70 -4.95 -5.49 -10.55
CA CYS A 70 -4.14 -5.69 -9.36
C CYS A 70 -4.94 -6.40 -8.27
N SER A 71 -4.33 -7.37 -7.59
CA SER A 71 -4.93 -7.94 -6.37
C SER A 71 -5.04 -6.87 -5.28
N PRO A 72 -5.95 -7.01 -4.31
CA PRO A 72 -6.06 -6.07 -3.19
C PRO A 72 -4.75 -5.86 -2.43
N SER A 73 -3.94 -6.91 -2.28
CA SER A 73 -2.62 -6.82 -1.66
C SER A 73 -1.60 -6.05 -2.51
N GLU A 74 -1.63 -6.21 -3.83
CA GLU A 74 -0.84 -5.42 -4.77
C GLU A 74 -1.20 -3.93 -4.65
N VAL A 75 -2.49 -3.61 -4.56
CA VAL A 75 -2.98 -2.24 -4.34
C VAL A 75 -2.49 -1.69 -3.01
N PHE A 76 -2.55 -2.47 -1.93
CA PHE A 76 -2.02 -2.07 -0.62
C PHE A 76 -0.52 -1.73 -0.67
N LEU A 77 0.28 -2.57 -1.32
CA LEU A 77 1.73 -2.38 -1.45
C LEU A 77 2.08 -1.18 -2.33
N ARG A 78 1.38 -1.00 -3.46
CA ARG A 78 1.57 0.15 -4.34
C ARG A 78 1.14 1.46 -3.69
N LEU A 79 0.02 1.47 -2.94
CA LEU A 79 -0.39 2.65 -2.17
C LEU A 79 0.66 3.04 -1.15
N HIS A 80 1.27 2.07 -0.47
CA HIS A 80 2.37 2.35 0.45
C HIS A 80 3.52 3.04 -0.28
N GLN A 81 3.98 2.49 -1.42
CA GLN A 81 5.03 3.07 -2.24
C GLN A 81 4.69 4.50 -2.70
N HIS A 82 3.46 4.73 -3.17
CA HIS A 82 3.00 6.06 -3.60
C HIS A 82 3.05 7.10 -2.47
N TYR A 83 2.74 6.71 -1.22
CA TYR A 83 2.85 7.64 -0.07
C TYR A 83 4.29 7.79 0.46
N GLN A 84 5.23 6.95 0.04
CA GLN A 84 6.65 7.09 0.38
C GLN A 84 7.42 7.90 -0.68
N GLN A 85 6.86 8.12 -1.86
CA GLN A 85 7.51 8.97 -2.85
C GLN A 85 7.55 10.41 -2.33
N PRO A 86 8.74 11.04 -2.27
CA PRO A 86 8.82 12.47 -2.03
C PRO A 86 8.00 13.16 -3.12
N THR A 87 7.06 14.01 -2.73
CA THR A 87 6.39 14.91 -3.67
C THR A 87 7.49 15.70 -4.36
N VAL A 88 7.81 15.36 -5.61
CA VAL A 88 8.69 16.17 -6.43
C VAL A 88 7.92 17.46 -6.67
N SER A 89 8.20 18.46 -5.84
CA SER A 89 7.85 19.84 -6.11
C SER A 89 8.53 20.20 -7.42
N THR A 90 7.77 20.14 -8.50
CA THR A 90 8.15 20.78 -9.75
C THR A 90 7.98 22.27 -9.51
N ASP A 91 8.98 22.87 -8.86
CA ASP A 91 9.19 24.31 -8.93
C ASP A 91 9.56 24.61 -10.38
N THR A 92 8.54 24.82 -11.21
CA THR A 92 8.66 25.49 -12.49
C THR A 92 9.07 26.93 -12.21
N ASN A 93 10.37 27.15 -12.00
CA ASN A 93 10.97 28.46 -12.13
C ASN A 93 11.00 28.75 -13.65
N SER A 94 9.85 29.18 -14.17
CA SER A 94 9.74 29.77 -15.50
C SER A 94 10.57 31.04 -15.48
N GLY A 95 11.78 30.96 -16.02
CA GLY A 95 12.61 32.12 -16.35
C GLY A 95 11.77 33.12 -17.13
N ASN A 96 11.49 34.24 -16.49
CA ASN A 96 10.78 35.37 -17.04
C ASN A 96 11.66 36.01 -18.13
N PRO A 97 11.20 36.17 -19.39
CA PRO A 97 11.97 36.90 -20.38
C PRO A 97 11.70 38.41 -20.22
N LEU A 98 12.77 39.18 -19.99
CA LEU A 98 12.87 40.61 -20.29
C LEU A 98 14.21 40.88 -20.95
#